data_AF-A0A7S2SAE5-F1
#
_entry.id   AF-A0A7S2SAE5-F1
#
_cell.length_a   1.000
_cell.length_b   1.000
_cell.length_c   1.000
_cell.angle_alpha   90.00
_cell.angle_beta   90.00
_cell.angle_gamma   90.00
#
_symmetry.space_group_name_H-M   'P 1'
#
loop_
_entity.id
_entity.type
_entity.pdbx_description
1 polymer ?
#
loop_
_entity_poly.entity_id
_entity_poly.type
_entity_poly.pdbx_seq_one_letter_code
_entity_poly.pdbx_strand_id
1 'polypeptide(L)'
;PSYKNDKNVHIKPACVNIGNLNRGKDESEPSLLLFSEVETFFHEFGHVMHCVLSRSQHSLQSWAWSAVPWPGGVEQDFLEVPSMMLENFVWQPEILRRLSKHIDDDSSLPDHVMESLSKSRFVMGGYSRCRYLA
;
A
#
# COMPACT_ATOMS: atom_id res chain seq x y z
N PRO A 1 -0.24 11.05 13.44
CA PRO A 1 -1.63 11.51 13.66
C PRO A 1 -1.79 12.99 13.28
N SER A 2 -2.86 13.32 12.55
CA SER A 2 -3.17 14.68 12.07
C SER A 2 -4.34 15.26 12.85
N TYR A 3 -4.10 16.26 13.70
CA TYR A 3 -5.13 16.81 14.59
C TYR A 3 -4.90 18.29 14.92
N LYS A 4 -5.92 18.97 15.45
CA LYS A 4 -5.78 20.31 16.04
C LYS A 4 -5.50 20.19 17.53
N ASN A 5 -4.47 20.87 18.02
CA ASN A 5 -4.21 20.97 19.45
C ASN A 5 -5.10 22.02 20.14
N ASP A 6 -5.00 22.14 21.46
CA ASP A 6 -5.79 23.09 22.28
C ASP A 6 -5.59 24.56 21.89
N LYS A 7 -4.51 24.87 21.16
CA LYS A 7 -4.19 26.21 20.62
C LYS A 7 -4.71 26.40 19.18
N ASN A 8 -5.55 25.49 18.69
CA ASN A 8 -6.04 25.44 17.30
C ASN A 8 -4.92 25.31 16.23
N VAL A 9 -3.73 24.87 16.62
CA VAL A 9 -2.63 24.63 15.68
C VAL A 9 -2.76 23.23 15.10
N HIS A 10 -2.65 23.13 13.77
CA HIS A 10 -2.69 21.87 13.05
C HIS A 10 -1.35 21.12 13.16
N ILE A 11 -1.37 19.96 13.80
CA ILE A 11 -0.24 19.04 13.86
C ILE A 11 -0.25 18.16 12.62
N LYS A 12 0.86 18.17 11.88
CA LYS A 12 1.00 17.37 10.65
C LYS A 12 1.25 15.89 11.01
N PRO A 13 0.69 14.95 10.24
CA PRO A 13 0.98 13.54 10.43
C PRO A 13 2.40 13.20 9.94
N ALA A 14 2.97 12.15 10.53
CA ALA A 14 4.18 11.49 10.04
C ALA A 14 3.89 9.98 10.02
N CYS A 15 4.36 9.31 8.98
CA CYS A 15 4.20 7.87 8.78
C CYS A 15 5.43 7.35 8.04
N VAL A 16 5.78 6.08 8.25
CA VAL A 16 6.91 5.42 7.61
C VAL A 16 6.40 4.13 7.00
N ASN A 17 6.69 3.91 5.71
CA ASN A 17 6.52 2.63 5.04
C ASN A 17 7.85 1.87 5.17
N ILE A 18 7.82 0.68 5.77
CA ILE A 18 8.98 -0.17 6.01
C ILE A 18 8.70 -1.53 5.38
N GLY A 19 9.55 -1.97 4.46
CA GLY A 19 9.40 -3.26 3.78
C GLY A 19 10.73 -3.93 3.48
N ASN A 20 10.69 -5.25 3.30
CA ASN A 20 11.82 -6.06 2.86
C ASN A 20 11.69 -6.36 1.38
N LEU A 21 12.07 -5.40 0.55
CA LEU A 21 12.02 -5.50 -0.90
C LEU A 21 13.38 -5.92 -1.47
N ASN A 22 13.36 -6.49 -2.67
CA ASN A 22 14.55 -6.83 -3.44
C ASN A 22 15.49 -5.63 -3.56
N ARG A 23 16.79 -5.89 -3.44
CA ARG A 23 17.84 -4.87 -3.53
C ARG A 23 18.59 -5.05 -4.85
N GLY A 24 19.11 -3.95 -5.39
CA GLY A 24 20.09 -4.02 -6.48
C GLY A 24 21.33 -4.80 -6.03
N LYS A 25 22.09 -5.36 -6.98
CA LYS A 25 23.30 -6.12 -6.63
C LYS A 25 24.40 -5.22 -6.05
N ASP A 26 24.45 -3.97 -6.50
CA ASP A 26 25.37 -2.93 -6.03
C ASP A 26 24.66 -1.57 -5.97
N GLU A 27 25.38 -0.51 -5.59
CA GLU A 27 24.85 0.86 -5.50
C GLU A 27 24.52 1.48 -6.87
N SER A 28 24.99 0.88 -7.97
CA SER A 28 24.79 1.38 -9.33
C SER A 28 23.57 0.77 -10.04
N GLU A 29 23.16 -0.44 -9.62
CA GLU A 29 21.96 -1.11 -10.12
C GLU A 29 20.71 -0.73 -9.29
N PRO A 30 19.60 -0.31 -9.92
CA PRO A 30 18.37 -0.07 -9.18
C PRO A 30 17.72 -1.39 -8.73
N SER A 31 16.86 -1.27 -7.71
CA SER A 31 16.01 -2.38 -7.27
C SER A 31 14.99 -2.75 -8.36
N LEU A 32 14.97 -4.03 -8.73
CA LEU A 32 13.95 -4.61 -9.59
C LEU A 32 12.96 -5.39 -8.73
N LEU A 33 11.72 -4.93 -8.70
CA LEU A 33 10.68 -5.50 -7.85
C LEU A 33 9.88 -6.57 -8.61
N LEU A 34 9.57 -7.65 -7.91
CA LEU A 34 8.55 -8.60 -8.31
C LEU A 34 7.17 -7.94 -8.22
N PHE A 35 6.21 -8.43 -9.00
CA PHE A 35 4.84 -7.89 -8.94
C PHE A 35 4.22 -7.97 -7.53
N SER A 36 4.48 -9.07 -6.81
CA SER A 36 4.01 -9.23 -5.42
C SER A 36 4.63 -8.18 -4.47
N GLU A 37 5.87 -7.75 -4.73
CA GLU A 37 6.52 -6.71 -3.94
C GLU A 37 5.94 -5.32 -4.24
N VAL A 38 5.53 -5.08 -5.48
CA VAL A 38 4.77 -3.87 -5.84
C VAL A 38 3.40 -3.87 -5.16
N GLU A 39 2.71 -5.01 -5.11
CA GLU A 39 1.46 -5.17 -4.37
C GLU A 39 1.65 -4.90 -2.87
N THR A 40 2.68 -5.49 -2.25
CA THR A 40 3.05 -5.20 -0.85
C THR A 40 3.38 -3.72 -0.63
N PHE A 41 4.11 -3.08 -1.55
CA PHE A 41 4.39 -1.66 -1.44
C PHE A 41 3.10 -0.82 -1.43
N PHE A 42 2.13 -1.16 -2.29
CA PHE A 42 0.84 -0.46 -2.37
C PHE A 42 -0.05 -0.72 -1.15
N HIS A 43 0.01 -1.93 -0.58
CA HIS A 43 -0.63 -2.26 0.69
C HIS A 43 -0.15 -1.30 1.79
N GLU A 44 1.16 -1.23 2.02
CA GLU A 44 1.74 -0.35 3.04
C GLU A 44 1.53 1.13 2.73
N PHE A 45 1.58 1.50 1.43
CA PHE A 45 1.26 2.85 1.00
C PHE A 45 -0.19 3.24 1.34
N GLY A 46 -1.12 2.29 1.40
CA GLY A 46 -2.48 2.56 1.85
C GLY A 46 -2.57 2.95 3.32
N HIS A 47 -1.77 2.35 4.19
CA HIS A 47 -1.65 2.81 5.58
C HIS A 47 -1.04 4.21 5.66
N VAL A 48 -0.03 4.51 4.83
CA VAL A 48 0.55 5.86 4.74
C VAL A 48 -0.51 6.87 4.31
N MET A 49 -1.29 6.56 3.28
CA MET A 49 -2.36 7.44 2.79
C MET A 49 -3.44 7.65 3.84
N HIS A 50 -3.84 6.59 4.56
CA HIS A 50 -4.77 6.71 5.68
C HIS A 50 -4.23 7.65 6.76
N CYS A 51 -2.95 7.55 7.13
CA CYS A 51 -2.33 8.43 8.12
C CYS A 51 -2.21 9.88 7.65
N VAL A 52 -1.75 10.10 6.42
CA VAL A 52 -1.44 11.44 5.89
C VAL A 52 -2.71 12.22 5.53
N LEU A 53 -3.75 11.54 5.04
CA LEU A 53 -5.00 12.19 4.63
C LEU A 53 -6.00 12.35 5.78
N SER A 54 -5.80 11.67 6.90
CA SER A 54 -6.66 11.80 8.09
C SER A 54 -6.72 13.25 8.57
N ARG A 55 -7.93 13.68 8.96
CA ARG A 55 -8.17 14.99 9.57
C ARG A 55 -9.15 14.81 10.71
N SER A 56 -8.69 15.04 11.93
CA SER A 56 -9.53 14.96 13.13
C SER A 56 -9.39 16.22 13.99
N GLN A 57 -10.39 16.48 14.82
CA GLN A 57 -10.32 17.51 15.84
C GLN A 57 -9.57 17.05 17.09
N HIS A 58 -9.56 15.75 17.40
CA HIS A 58 -8.83 15.23 18.55
C HIS A 58 -7.78 14.20 18.15
N SER A 59 -6.71 14.20 18.92
CA SER A 59 -5.58 13.28 18.73
C SER A 59 -6.06 11.83 18.74
N LEU A 60 -6.92 11.43 19.67
CA LEU A 60 -7.37 10.04 19.82
C LEU A 60 -8.05 9.46 18.56
N GLN A 61 -8.87 10.23 17.83
CA GLN A 61 -9.48 9.73 16.58
C GLN A 61 -8.60 9.96 15.33
N SER A 62 -7.41 10.55 15.48
CA SER A 62 -6.53 10.86 14.34
C SER A 62 -5.51 9.77 14.00
N TRP A 63 -5.57 8.64 14.70
CA TRP A 63 -4.67 7.51 14.50
C TRP A 63 -5.21 6.60 13.40
N ALA A 64 -4.39 6.30 12.41
CA ALA A 64 -4.72 5.36 11.34
C ALA A 64 -4.56 3.89 11.77
N TRP A 65 -4.08 3.64 12.99
CA TRP A 65 -3.85 2.31 13.56
C TRP A 65 -4.78 2.06 14.73
N SER A 66 -5.10 0.79 14.99
CA SER A 66 -5.89 0.41 16.15
C SER A 66 -5.06 0.56 17.44
N ALA A 67 -5.65 1.17 18.47
CA ALA A 67 -4.96 1.41 19.74
C ALA A 67 -5.22 0.32 20.80
N VAL A 68 -5.76 -0.85 20.43
CA VAL A 68 -6.17 -1.91 21.38
C VAL A 68 -5.07 -2.26 22.40
N PRO A 69 -5.37 -2.31 23.72
CA PRO A 69 -6.70 -2.18 24.35
C PRO A 69 -7.12 -0.74 24.67
N TRP A 70 -6.32 0.25 24.31
CA TRP A 70 -6.58 1.67 24.60
C TRP A 70 -7.65 2.26 23.67
N PRO A 71 -8.40 3.27 24.14
CA PRO A 71 -9.34 3.99 23.29
C PRO A 71 -8.58 4.84 22.26
N GLY A 72 -8.96 4.72 20.99
CA GLY A 72 -8.44 5.55 19.92
C GLY A 72 -8.18 4.80 18.63
N GLY A 73 -7.97 5.57 17.57
CA GLY A 73 -7.76 5.06 16.22
C GLY A 73 -9.01 4.42 15.62
N VAL A 74 -8.77 3.54 14.65
CA VAL A 74 -9.80 2.78 13.96
C VAL A 74 -10.01 1.41 14.59
N GLU A 75 -11.17 0.81 14.32
CA GLU A 75 -11.49 -0.56 14.66
C GLU A 75 -10.48 -1.53 14.02
N GLN A 76 -10.10 -2.58 14.77
CA GLN A 76 -9.02 -3.49 14.36
C GLN A 76 -9.33 -4.21 13.04
N ASP A 77 -10.59 -4.53 12.79
CA ASP A 77 -11.08 -5.16 11.56
C ASP A 77 -11.23 -4.17 10.39
N PHE A 78 -11.25 -2.87 10.65
CA PHE A 78 -11.26 -1.83 9.61
C PHE A 78 -9.85 -1.43 9.15
N LEU A 79 -8.83 -1.73 9.96
CA LEU A 79 -7.45 -1.29 9.75
C LEU A 79 -6.90 -1.60 8.35
N GLU A 80 -7.24 -2.76 7.81
CA GLU A 80 -6.76 -3.26 6.52
C GLU A 80 -7.57 -2.78 5.32
N VAL A 81 -8.69 -2.10 5.54
CA VAL A 81 -9.55 -1.63 4.44
C VAL A 81 -8.79 -0.68 3.50
N PRO A 82 -8.05 0.34 3.98
CA PRO A 82 -7.32 1.25 3.09
C PRO A 82 -6.14 0.60 2.36
N SER A 83 -5.41 -0.31 3.03
CA SER A 83 -4.27 -1.03 2.46
C SER A 83 -4.73 -1.99 1.35
N MET A 84 -5.68 -2.88 1.65
CA MET A 84 -6.23 -3.83 0.68
C MET A 84 -6.97 -3.14 -0.48
N MET A 85 -7.60 -2.00 -0.24
CA MET A 85 -8.22 -1.23 -1.32
C MET A 85 -7.16 -0.79 -2.34
N LEU A 86 -6.01 -0.31 -1.91
CA LEU A 86 -4.94 0.19 -2.79
C LEU A 86 -4.18 -0.92 -3.52
N GLU A 87 -4.14 -2.15 -3.00
CA GLU A 87 -3.66 -3.31 -3.76
C GLU A 87 -4.40 -3.47 -5.09
N ASN A 88 -5.71 -3.15 -5.15
CA ASN A 88 -6.48 -3.27 -6.39
C ASN A 88 -5.96 -2.37 -7.53
N PHE A 89 -5.23 -1.29 -7.22
CA PHE A 89 -4.76 -0.35 -8.22
C PHE A 89 -3.67 -0.98 -9.10
N VAL A 90 -2.79 -1.80 -8.51
CA VAL A 90 -1.70 -2.44 -9.27
C VAL A 90 -2.19 -3.53 -10.21
N TRP A 91 -3.45 -3.95 -10.09
CA TRP A 91 -4.08 -4.91 -11.00
C TRP A 91 -4.77 -4.25 -12.20
N GLN A 92 -4.86 -2.91 -12.23
CA GLN A 92 -5.47 -2.15 -13.32
C GLN A 92 -4.43 -1.86 -14.42
N PRO A 93 -4.68 -2.25 -15.70
CA PRO A 93 -3.73 -2.04 -16.79
C PRO A 93 -3.30 -0.58 -16.98
N GLU A 94 -4.20 0.38 -16.77
CA GLU A 94 -3.88 1.82 -16.88
C GLU A 94 -2.87 2.29 -15.83
N ILE A 95 -2.94 1.74 -14.61
CA ILE A 95 -2.04 2.07 -13.52
C ILE A 95 -0.70 1.36 -13.75
N LEU A 96 -0.74 0.08 -14.13
CA LEU A 96 0.47 -0.68 -14.47
C LEU A 96 1.29 0.01 -15.55
N ARG A 97 0.64 0.54 -16.60
CA ARG A 97 1.32 1.30 -17.65
C ARG A 97 2.04 2.54 -17.11
N ARG A 98 1.52 3.18 -16.07
CA ARG A 98 2.15 4.36 -15.45
C ARG A 98 3.26 3.99 -14.47
N LEU A 99 3.21 2.79 -13.90
CA LEU A 99 4.18 2.30 -12.92
C LEU A 99 5.34 1.53 -13.55
N SER A 100 5.20 1.06 -14.80
CA SER A 100 6.17 0.19 -15.45
C SER A 100 6.83 0.84 -16.66
N LYS A 101 8.14 0.66 -16.74
CA LYS A 101 8.97 0.94 -17.90
C LYS A 101 10.19 0.02 -17.85
N HIS A 102 10.68 -0.42 -18.99
CA HIS A 102 11.91 -1.19 -19.04
C HIS A 102 13.09 -0.29 -18.72
N ILE A 103 14.05 -0.82 -17.96
CA ILE A 103 15.14 -0.05 -17.38
C ILE A 103 16.13 0.51 -18.41
N ASP A 104 16.37 -0.23 -19.50
CA ASP A 104 17.42 0.11 -20.46
C ASP A 104 16.94 1.05 -21.58
N ASP A 105 15.69 0.90 -22.01
CA ASP A 105 15.17 1.55 -23.23
C ASP A 105 13.89 2.36 -22.99
N ASP A 106 13.44 2.47 -21.73
CA ASP A 106 12.19 3.13 -21.31
C ASP A 106 10.94 2.61 -22.04
N SER A 107 11.00 1.43 -22.66
CA SER A 107 9.86 0.85 -23.35
C SER A 107 8.74 0.52 -22.36
N SER A 108 7.50 0.77 -22.77
CA SER A 108 6.32 0.45 -21.95
C SER A 108 6.07 -1.05 -21.93
N LEU A 109 5.53 -1.56 -20.81
CA LEU A 109 5.09 -2.94 -20.71
C LEU A 109 4.04 -3.25 -21.80
N PRO A 110 4.19 -4.33 -22.59
CA PRO A 110 3.24 -4.65 -23.65
C PRO A 110 1.83 -4.94 -23.13
N ASP A 111 0.81 -4.48 -23.87
CA ASP A 111 -0.60 -4.57 -23.46
C ASP A 111 -1.06 -5.99 -23.16
N HIS A 112 -0.66 -6.95 -23.99
CA HIS A 112 -1.01 -8.36 -23.81
C HIS A 112 -0.44 -8.95 -22.51
N VAL A 113 0.72 -8.47 -22.05
CA VAL A 113 1.34 -8.90 -20.78
C VAL A 113 0.54 -8.33 -19.60
N MET A 114 0.18 -7.05 -19.63
CA MET A 114 -0.67 -6.43 -18.59
C MET A 114 -2.03 -7.11 -18.50
N GLU A 115 -2.64 -7.43 -19.63
CA GLU A 115 -3.92 -8.12 -19.68
C GLU A 115 -3.82 -9.55 -19.15
N SER A 116 -2.76 -10.28 -19.52
CA SER A 116 -2.49 -11.62 -18.99
C SER A 116 -2.26 -11.61 -17.48
N LEU A 117 -1.50 -10.63 -16.98
CA LEU A 117 -1.25 -10.45 -15.55
C LEU A 117 -2.56 -10.18 -14.81
N SER A 118 -3.37 -9.23 -15.28
CA SER A 118 -4.67 -8.91 -14.68
C SER A 118 -5.61 -10.13 -14.64
N LYS A 119 -5.63 -10.94 -15.70
CA LYS A 119 -6.41 -12.19 -15.76
C LYS A 119 -5.91 -13.26 -14.78
N SER A 120 -4.61 -13.27 -14.47
CA SER A 120 -4.02 -14.26 -13.55
C SER A 120 -4.31 -14.00 -12.07
N ARG A 121 -4.89 -12.85 -11.71
CA ARG A 121 -5.10 -12.41 -10.32
C ARG A 121 -5.71 -13.45 -9.39
N PHE A 122 -6.67 -14.24 -9.89
CA PHE A 122 -7.42 -15.20 -9.07
C PHE A 122 -6.97 -16.64 -9.24
N VAL A 123 -5.87 -16.88 -9.95
CA VAL A 123 -5.25 -18.21 -10.04
C VAL A 123 -4.91 -18.69 -8.63
N MET A 124 -5.28 -19.93 -8.31
CA MET A 124 -5.10 -20.52 -6.97
C MET A 124 -5.79 -19.77 -5.81
N GLY A 125 -6.74 -18.87 -6.07
CA GLY A 125 -7.38 -18.06 -5.03
C GLY A 125 -8.10 -18.88 -3.94
N GLY A 126 -8.58 -20.08 -4.27
CA GLY A 126 -9.13 -21.02 -3.27
C GLY A 126 -8.08 -21.49 -2.27
N TYR A 127 -6.92 -21.92 -2.76
CA TYR A 127 -5.79 -22.35 -1.92
C TYR A 127 -5.28 -21.21 -1.03
N SER A 128 -5.10 -20.01 -1.60
CA SER A 128 -4.64 -18.84 -0.83
C SER A 128 -5.59 -18.47 0.31
N ARG A 129 -6.92 -18.54 0.09
CA ARG A 129 -7.91 -18.30 1.15
C ARG A 129 -7.91 -19.38 2.22
N CYS A 130 -7.79 -20.64 1.83
CA CYS A 130 -7.66 -21.73 2.81
C CYS A 130 -6.42 -21.55 3.69
N ARG A 131 -5.29 -21.14 3.12
CA ARG A 131 -4.08 -20.84 3.88
C ARG A 131 -4.26 -19.66 4.85
N TYR A 132 -5.04 -18.64 4.48
CA TYR A 132 -5.31 -17.49 5.36
C TYR A 132 -6.21 -17.86 6.56
N LEU A 133 -7.14 -18.79 6.37
CA LEU A 133 -8.09 -19.23 7.41
C LEU A 133 -7.53 -20.30 8.35
N ALA A 134 -6.49 -21.02 7.94
CA ALA A 134 -5.88 -22.14 8.67
C ALA A 134 -4.87 -21.64 9.71
#